data_AF-A0A9P2XFA9-F1
#
_entry.id   AF-A0A9P2XFA9-F1
#
_cell.length_a   1.000
_cell.length_b   1.000
_cell.length_c   1.000
_cell.angle_alpha   90.00
_cell.angle_beta   90.00
_cell.angle_gamma   90.00
#
_symmetry.space_group_name_H-M   'P 1'
#
loop_
_entity.id
_entity.type
_entity.pdbx_description
1 polymer ?
#
loop_
_entity_poly.entity_id
_entity_poly.type
_entity_poly.pdbx_seq_one_letter_code
_entity_poly.pdbx_strand_id
1 'polypeptide(L)'
;MCIAFQKSLLKEEVLAIIYSSRYRTSKDKLKEIINLHVKFNSLYYLLLKAFFEIKHMYASAYRMAVEYRKWLLHEIFDLIFSLETHALKPDANLVLNLIDGLMFQILSSKSLEERDVVVEYFFKPTCLR
;
A
#
# COMPACT_ATOMS: atom_id res chain seq x y z
N MET A 1 12.96 -5.71 16.31
CA MET A 1 11.81 -6.29 15.56
C MET A 1 12.34 -6.87 14.24
N CYS A 2 11.96 -8.09 13.84
CA CYS A 2 12.49 -8.72 12.61
C CYS A 2 11.54 -8.51 11.41
N ILE A 3 12.07 -8.60 10.18
CA ILE A 3 11.28 -8.41 8.94
C ILE A 3 10.14 -9.41 8.81
N ALA A 4 10.32 -10.65 9.28
CA ALA A 4 9.28 -11.68 9.26
C ALA A 4 8.09 -11.31 10.17
N PHE A 5 8.38 -10.80 11.38
CA PHE A 5 7.35 -10.33 12.30
C PHE A 5 6.62 -9.10 11.76
N GLN A 6 7.36 -8.13 11.22
CA GLN A 6 6.76 -6.95 10.58
C GLN A 6 5.86 -7.33 9.40
N LYS A 7 6.28 -8.29 8.58
CA LYS A 7 5.47 -8.85 7.49
C LYS A 7 4.16 -9.42 8.01
N SER A 8 4.21 -10.27 9.03
CA SER A 8 3.00 -10.91 9.58
C SER A 8 2.04 -9.88 10.18
N LEU A 9 2.54 -8.97 11.02
CA LEU A 9 1.72 -7.95 11.65
C LEU A 9 1.09 -7.01 10.61
N LEU A 10 1.85 -6.61 9.58
CA LEU A 10 1.32 -5.76 8.52
C LEU A 10 0.26 -6.50 7.68
N LYS A 11 0.38 -7.81 7.47
CA LYS A 11 -0.70 -8.60 6.84
C LYS A 11 -1.97 -8.60 7.69
N GLU A 12 -1.83 -8.80 9.00
CA GLU A 12 -2.96 -8.78 9.93
C GLU A 12 -3.67 -7.42 9.93
N GLU A 13 -2.92 -6.31 9.95
CA GLU A 13 -3.49 -4.96 9.88
C GLU A 13 -4.24 -4.71 8.55
N VAL A 14 -3.69 -5.16 7.41
CA VAL A 14 -4.36 -5.07 6.11
C VAL A 14 -5.65 -5.88 6.09
N LEU A 15 -5.63 -7.14 6.56
CA LEU A 15 -6.83 -7.97 6.62
C LEU A 15 -7.87 -7.39 7.58
N ALA A 16 -7.43 -6.81 8.69
CA ALA A 16 -8.31 -6.11 9.62
C ALA A 16 -9.03 -4.94 8.93
N ILE A 17 -8.36 -4.16 8.08
CA ILE A 17 -9.00 -3.11 7.28
C ILE A 17 -10.00 -3.70 6.28
N ILE A 18 -9.61 -4.77 5.56
CA ILE A 18 -10.44 -5.41 4.53
C ILE A 18 -11.74 -5.96 5.10
N TYR A 19 -11.68 -6.65 6.25
CA TYR A 19 -12.85 -7.28 6.85
C TYR A 19 -13.57 -6.40 7.88
N SER A 20 -13.05 -5.21 8.18
CA SER A 20 -13.72 -4.28 9.09
C SER A 20 -15.02 -3.74 8.48
N SER A 21 -16.06 -3.66 9.32
CA SER A 21 -17.27 -2.90 9.03
C SER A 21 -17.10 -1.39 9.23
N ARG A 22 -15.95 -0.92 9.75
CA ARG A 22 -15.67 0.51 9.96
C ARG A 22 -15.58 1.29 8.64
N TYR A 23 -15.12 0.64 7.57
CA TYR A 23 -14.95 1.24 6.26
C TYR A 23 -16.12 0.83 5.36
N ARG A 24 -16.96 1.82 5.00
CA ARG A 24 -18.24 1.58 4.32
C ARG A 24 -18.06 1.16 2.86
N THR A 25 -17.00 1.62 2.21
CA THR A 25 -16.75 1.33 0.79
C THR A 25 -15.38 0.69 0.59
N SER A 26 -15.22 -0.08 -0.49
CA SER A 26 -13.90 -0.62 -0.87
C SER A 26 -12.90 0.50 -1.16
N LYS A 27 -13.37 1.68 -1.57
CA LYS A 27 -12.55 2.90 -1.73
C LYS A 27 -11.98 3.37 -0.39
N ASP A 28 -12.78 3.39 0.66
CA ASP A 28 -12.32 3.79 2.00
C ASP A 28 -11.32 2.78 2.57
N LYS A 29 -11.57 1.49 2.35
CA LYS A 29 -10.62 0.41 2.70
C LYS A 29 -9.29 0.60 1.99
N LEU A 30 -9.33 0.90 0.68
CA LEU A 30 -8.13 1.12 -0.12
C LEU A 30 -7.33 2.33 0.34
N LYS A 31 -8.01 3.45 0.64
CA LYS A 31 -7.38 4.64 1.23
C LYS A 31 -6.67 4.30 2.54
N GLU A 32 -7.32 3.53 3.41
CA GLU A 32 -6.70 3.18 4.68
C GLU A 32 -5.52 2.22 4.52
N ILE A 33 -5.57 1.28 3.57
CA ILE A 33 -4.41 0.45 3.22
C ILE A 33 -3.26 1.34 2.76
N ILE A 34 -3.50 2.33 1.90
CA ILE A 34 -2.44 3.28 1.49
C ILE A 34 -1.88 4.02 2.72
N ASN A 35 -2.74 4.55 3.59
CA ASN A 35 -2.32 5.24 4.81
C ASN A 35 -1.47 4.38 5.74
N LEU A 36 -1.85 3.11 5.90
CA LEU A 36 -1.16 2.14 6.72
C LEU A 36 0.29 1.93 6.26
N HIS A 37 0.47 1.87 4.94
CA HIS A 37 1.79 1.67 4.33
C HIS A 37 2.63 2.93 4.32
N VAL A 38 1.99 4.10 4.16
CA VAL A 38 2.63 5.39 3.90
C VAL A 38 2.61 6.27 5.16
N LYS A 39 3.32 5.82 6.20
CA LYS A 39 3.52 6.53 7.48
C LYS A 39 4.98 6.41 7.94
N PHE A 40 5.50 7.37 8.70
CA PHE A 40 6.91 7.38 9.15
C PHE A 40 7.36 6.08 9.84
N ASN A 41 6.49 5.51 10.68
CA ASN A 41 6.77 4.27 11.40
C ASN A 41 6.05 3.07 10.78
N SER A 42 5.89 3.07 9.45
CA SER A 42 5.26 1.97 8.74
C SER A 42 6.08 0.69 8.86
N LEU A 43 5.40 -0.41 9.16
CA LEU A 43 6.01 -1.74 9.11
C LEU A 43 6.43 -2.12 7.68
N TYR A 44 5.91 -1.42 6.67
CA TYR A 44 6.27 -1.61 5.27
C TYR A 44 7.68 -1.12 4.94
N TYR A 45 8.25 -0.21 5.73
CA TYR A 45 9.55 0.40 5.44
C TYR A 45 10.66 -0.64 5.21
N LEU A 46 10.81 -1.62 6.11
CA LEU A 46 11.87 -2.64 5.95
C LEU A 46 11.60 -3.59 4.78
N LEU A 47 10.33 -3.84 4.45
CA LEU A 47 9.96 -4.66 3.28
C LEU A 47 10.29 -3.92 1.98
N LEU A 48 10.00 -2.62 1.91
CA LEU A 48 10.36 -1.77 0.78
C LEU A 48 11.88 -1.73 0.60
N LYS A 49 12.61 -1.45 1.69
CA LYS A 49 14.07 -1.46 1.71
C LYS A 49 14.64 -2.81 1.27
N ALA A 50 14.02 -3.90 1.74
CA ALA A 50 14.44 -5.25 1.38
C ALA A 50 14.24 -5.56 -0.12
N PHE A 51 13.19 -5.02 -0.73
CA PHE A 51 12.89 -5.20 -2.15
C PHE A 51 13.85 -4.42 -3.05
N PHE A 52 14.14 -3.16 -2.72
CA PHE A 52 14.91 -2.27 -3.58
C PHE A 52 16.43 -2.32 -3.37
N GLU A 53 16.90 -2.49 -2.12
CA GLU A 53 18.31 -2.24 -1.80
C GLU A 53 19.15 -3.52 -1.64
N ILE A 54 18.58 -4.60 -1.09
CA ILE A 54 19.39 -5.71 -0.56
C ILE A 54 19.23 -7.06 -1.27
N LYS A 55 18.70 -7.05 -2.50
CA LYS A 55 18.43 -8.27 -3.30
C LYS A 55 19.60 -9.25 -3.31
N HIS A 56 20.83 -8.75 -3.45
CA HIS A 56 22.05 -9.57 -3.54
C HIS A 56 22.71 -9.86 -2.18
N MET A 57 22.39 -9.08 -1.14
CA MET A 57 23.02 -9.19 0.19
C MET A 57 22.22 -10.06 1.15
N TYR A 58 20.89 -10.02 1.05
CA TYR A 58 19.97 -10.73 1.95
C TYR A 58 18.81 -11.34 1.18
N ALA A 59 19.09 -12.41 0.43
CA ALA A 59 18.12 -13.07 -0.46
C ALA A 59 16.82 -13.51 0.26
N SER A 60 16.90 -13.92 1.53
CA SER A 60 15.74 -14.30 2.33
C SER A 60 14.81 -13.12 2.63
N ALA A 61 15.37 -11.95 2.99
CA ALA A 61 14.63 -10.72 3.23
C ALA A 61 13.99 -10.20 1.93
N TYR A 62 14.73 -10.24 0.83
CA TYR A 62 14.21 -9.92 -0.50
C TYR A 62 13.03 -10.83 -0.87
N ARG A 63 13.15 -12.16 -0.67
CA ARG A 63 12.06 -13.10 -0.94
C ARG A 63 10.82 -12.78 -0.11
N MET A 64 10.98 -12.46 1.17
CA MET A 64 9.86 -12.07 2.03
C MET A 64 9.16 -10.79 1.54
N ALA A 65 9.92 -9.80 1.06
CA ALA A 65 9.36 -8.59 0.48
C ALA A 65 8.58 -8.88 -0.81
N VAL A 66 9.13 -9.73 -1.70
CA VAL A 66 8.45 -10.17 -2.93
C VAL A 66 7.14 -10.89 -2.60
N GLU A 67 7.16 -11.84 -1.66
CA GLU A 67 5.97 -12.57 -1.21
C GLU A 67 4.90 -11.62 -0.64
N TYR A 68 5.32 -10.66 0.18
CA TYR A 68 4.40 -9.68 0.74
C TYR A 68 3.75 -8.82 -0.34
N ARG A 69 4.55 -8.29 -1.27
CA ARG A 69 4.05 -7.43 -2.36
C ARG A 69 3.11 -8.18 -3.31
N LYS A 70 3.41 -9.43 -3.65
CA LYS A 70 2.51 -10.28 -4.45
C LYS A 70 1.18 -10.50 -3.75
N TRP A 71 1.22 -10.77 -2.45
CA TRP A 71 0.02 -10.93 -1.65
C TRP A 71 -0.79 -9.63 -1.58
N LEU A 72 -0.14 -8.50 -1.26
CA LEU A 72 -0.81 -7.20 -1.17
C LEU A 72 -1.46 -6.79 -2.51
N LEU A 73 -0.78 -7.05 -3.62
CA LEU A 73 -1.32 -6.80 -4.96
C LEU A 73 -2.63 -7.56 -5.20
N HIS A 74 -2.70 -8.82 -4.76
CA HIS A 74 -3.90 -9.64 -4.86
C HIS A 74 -5.05 -9.06 -4.01
N GLU A 75 -4.79 -8.70 -2.75
CA GLU A 75 -5.80 -8.11 -1.88
C GLU A 75 -6.33 -6.77 -2.43
N ILE A 76 -5.43 -5.94 -2.97
CA ILE A 76 -5.79 -4.68 -3.63
C ILE A 76 -6.64 -4.95 -4.88
N PHE A 77 -6.25 -5.94 -5.69
CA PHE A 77 -7.01 -6.33 -6.87
C PHE A 77 -8.43 -6.78 -6.52
N ASP A 78 -8.58 -7.65 -5.52
CA ASP A 78 -9.90 -8.13 -5.06
C ASP A 78 -10.77 -6.98 -4.54
N LEU A 79 -10.19 -6.06 -3.75
CA LEU A 79 -10.87 -4.86 -3.28
C LEU A 79 -11.34 -3.98 -4.44
N ILE A 80 -10.49 -3.75 -5.44
CA ILE A 80 -10.84 -2.94 -6.61
C ILE A 80 -11.91 -3.64 -7.46
N PHE A 81 -11.80 -4.95 -7.63
CA PHE A 81 -12.78 -5.73 -8.37
C PHE A 81 -14.16 -5.64 -7.71
N SER A 82 -14.21 -5.67 -6.37
CA SER A 82 -15.43 -5.50 -5.58
C SER A 82 -16.09 -4.10 -5.66
N LEU A 83 -15.44 -3.10 -6.28
CA LEU A 83 -16.05 -1.78 -6.47
C LEU A 83 -17.20 -1.86 -7.49
N GLU A 84 -18.44 -1.69 -7.03
CA GLU A 84 -19.61 -1.53 -7.90
C GLU A 84 -19.70 -0.08 -8.41
N THR A 85 -18.94 0.29 -9.45
CA THR A 85 -19.09 1.64 -10.06
C THR A 85 -18.76 1.68 -11.55
N HIS A 86 -19.53 2.47 -12.31
CA HIS A 86 -19.29 2.84 -13.72
C HIS A 86 -18.08 3.80 -13.92
N ALA A 87 -17.25 4.01 -12.90
CA ALA A 87 -16.07 4.88 -12.95
C ALA A 87 -14.81 4.05 -13.29
N LEU A 88 -13.80 4.74 -13.83
CA LEU A 88 -12.50 4.16 -14.15
C LEU A 88 -11.84 3.63 -12.87
N LYS A 89 -11.73 2.31 -12.74
CA LYS A 89 -11.11 1.66 -11.59
C LYS A 89 -9.58 1.82 -11.71
N PRO A 90 -8.86 2.22 -10.64
CA PRO A 90 -7.41 2.21 -10.68
C PRO A 90 -6.91 0.77 -10.85
N ASP A 91 -5.80 0.56 -11.55
CA ASP A 91 -5.13 -0.75 -11.58
C ASP A 91 -4.49 -1.03 -10.21
N ALA A 92 -4.51 -2.29 -9.77
CA ALA A 92 -3.87 -2.71 -8.52
C ALA A 92 -2.37 -2.41 -8.53
N ASN A 93 -1.70 -2.53 -9.69
CA ASN A 93 -0.28 -2.14 -9.80
C ASN A 93 -0.11 -0.63 -9.62
N LEU A 94 -1.04 0.17 -10.14
CA LEU A 94 -1.01 1.64 -10.03
C LEU A 94 -1.15 2.07 -8.55
N VAL A 95 -1.98 1.37 -7.77
CA VAL A 95 -2.05 1.59 -6.31
C VAL A 95 -0.77 1.17 -5.60
N LEU A 96 -0.21 0.00 -5.91
CA LEU A 96 1.03 -0.45 -5.29
C LEU A 96 2.21 0.50 -5.60
N ASN A 97 2.28 0.99 -6.84
CA ASN A 97 3.27 1.98 -7.26
C ASN A 97 3.07 3.33 -6.57
N LEU A 98 1.81 3.74 -6.32
CA LEU A 98 1.50 4.93 -5.52
C LEU A 98 2.06 4.78 -4.09
N ILE A 99 1.83 3.63 -3.45
CA ILE A 99 2.34 3.33 -2.10
C ILE A 99 3.87 3.46 -2.07
N ASP A 100 4.55 2.86 -3.05
CA ASP A 100 6.01 2.90 -3.12
C ASP A 100 6.53 4.33 -3.35
N GLY A 101 5.92 5.07 -4.28
CA GLY A 101 6.30 6.44 -4.60
C GLY A 101 6.15 7.38 -3.41
N LEU A 102 5.02 7.30 -2.70
CA LEU A 102 4.79 8.09 -1.49
C LEU A 102 5.74 7.69 -0.36
N MET A 103 6.08 6.41 -0.22
CA MET A 103 7.08 5.99 0.75
C MET A 103 8.47 6.54 0.42
N PHE A 104 8.89 6.53 -0.84
CA PHE A 104 10.16 7.17 -1.24
C PHE A 104 10.16 8.67 -0.96
N GLN A 105 9.04 9.35 -1.21
CA GLN A 105 8.89 10.77 -0.91
C GLN A 105 9.01 11.04 0.59
N ILE A 106 8.36 10.25 1.45
CA ILE A 106 8.50 10.36 2.92
C ILE A 106 9.94 10.12 3.37
N LEU A 107 10.61 9.12 2.79
CA LEU A 107 11.99 8.80 3.14
C LEU A 107 12.98 9.87 2.67
N SER A 108 12.69 10.57 1.58
CA SER A 108 13.52 11.64 1.02
C SER A 108 13.30 12.98 1.71
N SER A 109 12.04 13.41 1.82
CA SER A 109 11.68 14.77 2.28
C SER A 109 11.39 14.87 3.77
N LYS A 110 11.09 13.74 4.43
CA LYS A 110 10.53 13.69 5.79
C LYS A 110 9.32 14.63 5.99
N SER A 111 8.52 14.84 4.95
CA SER A 111 7.27 15.60 4.98
C SER A 111 6.07 14.68 4.74
N LEU A 112 4.98 14.88 5.50
CA LEU A 112 3.69 14.19 5.29
C LEU A 112 2.65 15.07 4.60
N GLU A 113 2.89 16.38 4.49
CA GLU A 113 1.89 17.35 4.03
C GLU A 113 1.47 17.10 2.57
N GLU A 114 2.42 16.64 1.75
CA GLU A 114 2.17 16.32 0.34
C GLU A 114 1.42 14.98 0.18
N ARG A 115 1.48 14.09 1.17
CA ARG A 115 0.91 12.73 1.09
C ARG A 115 -0.61 12.77 0.93
N ASP A 116 -1.28 13.44 1.86
CA ASP A 116 -2.74 13.45 1.92
C ASP A 116 -3.34 14.09 0.67
N VAL A 117 -2.69 15.15 0.18
CA VAL A 117 -3.03 15.80 -1.08
C VAL A 117 -2.93 14.80 -2.24
N VAL A 118 -1.80 14.10 -2.40
CA VAL A 118 -1.61 13.15 -3.51
C VAL A 118 -2.63 12.00 -3.45
N VAL A 119 -2.90 11.46 -2.26
CA VAL A 119 -3.91 10.40 -2.07
C VAL A 119 -5.31 10.92 -2.43
N GLU A 120 -5.67 12.13 -2.03
CA GLU A 120 -6.97 12.71 -2.40
C GLU A 120 -7.09 12.91 -3.92
N TYR A 121 -6.06 13.47 -4.57
CA TYR A 121 -6.04 13.68 -6.01
C TYR A 121 -6.15 12.37 -6.79
N PHE A 122 -5.47 11.31 -6.34
CA PHE A 122 -5.53 9.98 -6.95
C PHE A 122 -6.95 9.40 -6.96
N PHE A 123 -7.73 9.69 -5.91
CA PHE A 123 -9.10 9.20 -5.76
C PHE A 123 -10.18 10.18 -6.24
N LYS A 124 -9.78 11.33 -6.79
CA LYS A 124 -10.70 12.33 -7.33
C LYS A 124 -11.28 11.80 -8.64
N PRO A 125 -12.61 11.85 -8.86
CA PRO A 125 -13.18 11.50 -10.15
C PRO A 125 -12.56 12.39 -11.22
N THR A 126 -11.87 11.81 -12.19
CA THR A 126 -11.52 12.53 -13.40
C THR A 126 -12.80 12.75 -14.18
N CYS A 127 -13.33 13.98 -14.16
CA CYS A 127 -14.19 14.44 -15.24
C CYS A 127 -13.35 14.42 -16.52
N LEU A 128 -13.30 13.27 -17.19
CA LEU A 128 -12.95 13.24 -18.61
C LEU A 128 -14.14 13.85 -19.32
N ARG A 129 -13.94 15.07 -19.79
CA ARG A 129 -14.88 15.81 -20.64
C ARG A 129 -14.73 15.34 -22.08
#